data_AF-A0A7X3V198-F1
#
_entry.id   AF-A0A7X3V198-F1
#
_cell.length_a   1.000
_cell.length_b   1.000
_cell.length_c   1.000
_cell.angle_alpha   90.00
_cell.angle_beta   90.00
_cell.angle_gamma   90.00
#
_symmetry.space_group_name_H-M   'P 1'
#
loop_
_entity.id
_entity.type
_entity.pdbx_description
1 polymer ?
#
loop_
_entity_poly.entity_id
_entity_poly.type
_entity_poly.pdbx_seq_one_letter_code
_entity_poly.pdbx_strand_id
1 'polypeptide(L)'
;MARDVAVLILQLSVTSMSRHHDKHLPARRWLHVRRAVLDAANWRCSTCGQYGNEVDHIVPLHRGGDPWSLDNLQVLCRGCHIQKTAAENRREPTPAEAAWRALVDELSP
;
A
#
# COMPACT_ATOMS: atom_id res chain seq x y z
N MET A 1 -34.83 34.83 -2.29
CA MET A 1 -35.28 33.82 -1.31
C MET A 1 -35.33 32.48 -2.06
N ALA A 2 -34.37 31.56 -2.07
CA ALA A 2 -33.12 31.36 -1.34
C ALA A 2 -32.04 30.94 -2.36
N ARG A 3 -30.94 31.68 -2.41
CA ARG A 3 -29.74 31.35 -3.18
C ARG A 3 -28.57 31.60 -2.25
N ASP A 4 -28.36 30.67 -1.32
CA ASP A 4 -27.18 30.60 -0.47
C ASP A 4 -27.22 29.30 0.31
N VAL A 5 -26.51 28.29 -0.20
CA VAL A 5 -25.60 27.49 0.63
C VAL A 5 -24.43 27.17 -0.30
N ALA A 6 -23.50 28.11 -0.43
CA ALA A 6 -22.16 27.79 -0.89
C ALA A 6 -21.63 26.70 0.05
N VAL A 7 -21.48 25.48 -0.46
CA VAL A 7 -20.99 24.32 0.30
C VAL A 7 -19.52 24.57 0.60
N LEU A 8 -19.29 25.26 1.72
CA LEU A 8 -18.00 25.45 2.35
C LEU A 8 -17.66 24.18 3.13
N ILE A 9 -17.20 23.11 2.48
CA ILE A 9 -16.45 22.04 3.16
C ILE A 9 -15.33 21.55 2.23
N LEU A 10 -14.25 22.32 2.17
CA LEU A 10 -12.97 21.84 1.67
C LEU A 10 -12.28 21.03 2.80
N GLN A 11 -12.80 19.84 3.11
CA GLN A 11 -12.06 18.89 3.94
C GLN A 11 -11.10 18.12 3.05
N LEU A 12 -9.93 18.73 2.80
CA LEU A 12 -8.75 18.03 2.28
C LEU A 12 -8.24 17.08 3.37
N SER A 13 -8.86 15.91 3.46
CA SER A 13 -8.33 14.77 4.18
C SER A 13 -7.14 14.19 3.40
N VAL A 14 -6.02 14.89 3.38
CA VAL A 14 -4.73 14.31 2.99
C VAL A 14 -4.35 13.29 4.05
N THR A 15 -4.87 12.07 3.90
CA THR A 15 -4.52 10.95 4.76
C THR A 15 -3.05 10.63 4.51
N SER A 16 -2.23 10.94 5.50
CA SER A 16 -0.85 10.51 5.72
C SER A 16 -0.41 9.37 4.78
N MET A 17 0.48 9.68 3.83
CA MET A 17 1.30 8.66 3.17
C MET A 17 2.29 8.11 4.19
N SER A 18 1.80 7.23 5.05
CA SER A 18 2.61 6.53 6.03
C SER A 18 3.54 5.58 5.28
N ARG A 19 4.82 5.94 5.19
CA ARG A 19 5.87 4.99 4.80
C ARG A 19 5.82 3.88 5.86
N HIS A 20 5.24 2.73 5.52
CA HIS A 20 5.24 1.55 6.37
C HIS A 20 6.66 0.97 6.40
N HIS A 21 7.59 1.68 7.03
CA HIS A 21 8.79 1.05 7.55
C HIS A 21 8.34 0.36 8.82
N ASP A 22 8.27 -0.96 8.78
CA ASP A 22 7.92 -1.77 9.93
C ASP A 22 8.89 -1.48 11.08
N LYS A 23 8.41 -0.73 12.08
CA LYS A 23 9.23 -0.08 13.12
C LYS A 23 9.75 -1.08 14.16
N HIS A 24 9.53 -2.38 13.96
CA HIS A 24 9.67 -3.40 14.99
C HIS A 24 10.60 -4.56 14.62
N LEU A 25 11.16 -4.59 13.39
CA LEU A 25 12.14 -5.62 13.03
C LEU A 25 13.56 -5.24 13.49
N PRO A 26 14.30 -6.14 14.17
CA PRO A 26 15.69 -5.90 14.52
C PRO A 26 16.54 -5.60 13.28
N ALA A 27 17.10 -4.39 13.22
CA ALA A 27 17.80 -3.88 12.03
C ALA A 27 18.89 -4.82 11.50
N ARG A 28 19.70 -5.44 12.38
CA ARG A 28 20.78 -6.35 11.96
C ARG A 28 20.25 -7.62 11.29
N ARG A 29 19.22 -8.26 11.86
CA ARG A 29 18.64 -9.48 11.30
C ARG A 29 17.98 -9.19 9.96
N TRP A 30 17.26 -8.06 9.88
CA TRP A 30 16.64 -7.62 8.64
C TRP A 30 17.67 -7.39 7.53
N LEU A 31 18.79 -6.70 7.80
CA LEU A 31 19.84 -6.50 6.79
C LEU A 31 20.39 -7.81 6.22
N HIS A 32 20.58 -8.83 7.07
CA HIS A 32 21.06 -10.14 6.65
C HIS A 32 20.03 -10.87 5.76
N VAL A 33 18.78 -10.99 6.24
CA VAL A 33 17.69 -11.64 5.50
C VAL A 33 17.43 -10.93 4.17
N ARG A 34 17.37 -9.60 4.21
CA ARG A 34 17.19 -8.76 3.03
C ARG A 34 18.24 -9.04 1.97
N ARG A 35 19.52 -9.11 2.35
CA ARG A 35 20.60 -9.40 1.42
C ARG A 35 20.46 -10.80 0.81
N ALA A 36 20.16 -11.81 1.61
CA ALA A 36 19.97 -13.18 1.14
C ALA A 36 18.82 -13.29 0.13
N VAL A 37 17.68 -12.64 0.40
CA VAL A 37 16.52 -12.63 -0.51
C VAL A 37 16.85 -11.93 -1.84
N LEU A 38 17.55 -10.79 -1.80
CA LEU A 38 17.98 -10.08 -3.00
C LEU A 38 18.93 -10.91 -3.87
N ASP A 39 19.92 -11.53 -3.26
CA ASP A 39 20.90 -12.36 -3.96
C ASP A 39 20.24 -13.61 -4.55
N ALA A 40 19.35 -14.29 -3.80
CA ALA A 40 18.60 -15.46 -4.28
C ALA A 40 17.70 -15.13 -5.49
N ALA A 41 17.10 -13.93 -5.50
CA ALA A 41 16.26 -13.47 -6.61
C ALA A 41 17.07 -12.91 -7.80
N ASN A 42 18.41 -12.94 -7.75
CA ASN A 42 19.28 -12.26 -8.73
C ASN A 42 18.90 -10.79 -8.94
N TRP A 43 18.45 -10.11 -7.88
CA TRP A 43 17.98 -8.72 -7.96
C TRP A 43 16.87 -8.50 -8.98
N ARG A 44 16.03 -9.51 -9.24
CA ARG A 44 14.89 -9.42 -10.16
C ARG A 44 13.58 -9.29 -9.41
N CYS A 45 12.76 -8.34 -9.87
CA CYS A 45 11.40 -8.16 -9.42
C CYS A 45 10.57 -9.42 -9.71
N SER A 46 9.89 -9.96 -8.69
CA SER A 46 9.01 -11.12 -8.80
C SER A 46 7.81 -10.87 -9.73
N THR A 47 7.37 -9.61 -9.86
CA THR A 47 6.21 -9.23 -10.67
C THR A 47 6.55 -8.98 -12.14
N CYS A 48 7.62 -8.23 -12.43
CA CYS A 48 7.92 -7.77 -13.79
C CYS A 48 9.29 -8.20 -14.35
N GLY A 49 10.10 -8.90 -13.56
CA GLY A 49 11.43 -9.39 -13.96
C GLY A 49 12.54 -8.33 -14.10
N GLN A 50 12.20 -7.04 -14.04
CA GLN A 50 13.18 -5.95 -14.06
C GLN A 50 14.01 -5.90 -12.77
N TYR A 51 15.07 -5.10 -12.76
CA TYR A 51 15.86 -4.88 -11.56
C TYR A 51 14.99 -4.44 -10.38
N GLY A 52 15.12 -5.15 -9.26
CA GLY A 52 14.41 -4.91 -8.01
C GLY A 52 15.37 -4.87 -6.84
N ASN A 53 15.16 -3.90 -5.96
CA ASN A 53 15.96 -3.71 -4.76
C ASN A 53 15.10 -3.57 -3.51
N GLU A 54 13.77 -3.59 -3.59
CA GLU A 54 12.89 -3.59 -2.42
C GLU A 54 12.62 -5.03 -2.00
N VAL A 55 12.76 -5.35 -0.71
CA VAL A 55 12.32 -6.64 -0.16
C VAL A 55 11.08 -6.35 0.66
N ASP A 56 9.99 -7.01 0.30
CA ASP A 56 8.65 -6.71 0.79
C ASP A 56 7.94 -8.00 1.22
N HIS A 57 7.05 -7.89 2.21
CA HIS A 57 6.28 -9.04 2.67
C HIS A 57 5.10 -9.32 1.73
N ILE A 58 4.94 -10.57 1.29
CA ILE A 58 3.80 -10.99 0.44
C ILE A 58 2.48 -10.80 1.19
N VAL A 59 2.42 -11.31 2.41
CA VAL A 59 1.39 -10.99 3.41
C VAL A 59 1.96 -9.90 4.32
N PRO A 60 1.38 -8.69 4.37
CA PRO A 60 1.85 -7.61 5.23
C PRO A 60 1.84 -7.99 6.72
N LEU A 61 2.78 -7.45 7.51
CA LEU A 61 2.86 -7.75 8.95
C LEU A 61 1.59 -7.37 9.70
N HIS A 62 0.93 -6.26 9.34
CA HIS A 62 -0.33 -5.84 9.95
C HIS A 62 -1.51 -6.80 9.65
N ARG A 63 -1.35 -7.71 8.69
CA ARG A 63 -2.31 -8.78 8.37
C ARG A 63 -1.85 -10.16 8.87
N GLY A 64 -0.84 -10.20 9.74
CA GLY A 64 -0.33 -11.44 10.34
C GLY A 64 0.72 -12.17 9.50
N GLY A 65 1.35 -11.51 8.52
CA GLY A 65 2.45 -12.11 7.77
C GLY A 65 3.66 -12.44 8.64
N ASP A 66 4.32 -13.56 8.36
CA ASP A 66 5.56 -13.92 9.04
C ASP A 66 6.68 -12.95 8.63
N PRO A 67 7.34 -12.27 9.58
CA PRO A 67 8.40 -11.32 9.28
C PRO A 67 9.69 -11.91 8.72
N TRP A 68 9.92 -13.21 8.89
CA TRP A 68 11.19 -13.88 8.61
C TRP A 68 11.08 -15.07 7.65
N SER A 69 9.86 -15.56 7.38
CA SER A 69 9.66 -16.63 6.39
C SER A 69 10.11 -16.17 5.01
N LEU A 70 11.05 -16.90 4.40
CA LEU A 70 11.51 -16.63 3.05
C LEU A 70 10.37 -16.74 2.03
N ASP A 71 9.40 -17.63 2.29
CA ASP A 71 8.22 -17.80 1.45
C ASP A 71 7.25 -16.62 1.55
N ASN A 72 7.37 -15.78 2.59
CA ASN A 72 6.60 -14.55 2.74
C ASN A 72 7.39 -13.30 2.28
N LEU A 73 8.59 -13.46 1.72
CA LEU A 73 9.42 -12.34 1.25
C LEU A 73 9.54 -12.38 -0.27
N GLN A 74 9.43 -11.20 -0.89
CA GLN A 74 9.61 -11.05 -2.34
C GLN A 74 10.46 -9.84 -2.67
N VAL A 75 11.16 -9.91 -3.80
CA VAL A 75 11.89 -8.77 -4.37
C VAL A 75 11.00 -8.02 -5.33
N LEU A 76 10.88 -6.70 -5.16
CA LEU A 76 10.12 -5.84 -6.04
C LEU A 76 10.99 -4.68 -6.57
N CYS A 77 10.69 -4.24 -7.78
CA CYS A 77 11.11 -2.92 -8.22
C CYS A 77 10.22 -1.86 -7.58
N ARG A 78 10.70 -0.62 -7.50
CA ARG A 78 9.97 0.50 -6.89
C ARG A 78 8.56 0.67 -7.48
N GLY A 79 8.39 0.48 -8.79
CA GLY A 79 7.10 0.62 -9.47
C GLY A 79 6.08 -0.42 -9.00
N CYS A 80 6.47 -1.70 -8.98
CA CYS A 80 5.62 -2.79 -8.51
C CYS A 80 5.35 -2.68 -7.00
N HIS A 81 6.33 -2.24 -6.20
CA HIS A 81 6.16 -2.04 -4.76
C HIS A 81 5.11 -0.97 -4.44
N ILE A 82 5.13 0.16 -5.15
CA ILE A 82 4.12 1.21 -5.01
C ILE A 82 2.73 0.69 -5.38
N GLN A 83 2.61 -0.07 -6.47
CA GLN A 83 1.33 -0.65 -6.90
C GLN A 83 0.77 -1.62 -5.85
N LYS A 84 1.62 -2.50 -5.30
CA LYS A 84 1.24 -3.41 -4.21
C LYS A 84 0.76 -2.63 -2.98
N THR A 85 1.56 -1.67 -2.52
CA THR A 85 1.21 -0.84 -1.35
C THR A 85 -0.12 -0.11 -1.56
N ALA A 86 -0.34 0.44 -2.76
CA ALA A 86 -1.59 1.10 -3.10
C ALA A 86 -2.77 0.13 -3.07
N ALA A 87 -2.61 -1.11 -3.57
CA ALA A 87 -3.64 -2.15 -3.51
C ALA A 87 -3.95 -2.59 -2.08
N GLU A 88 -2.92 -2.74 -1.23
CA GLU A 88 -3.07 -3.15 0.17
C GLU A 88 -3.73 -2.10 1.04
N ASN A 89 -3.50 -0.82 0.73
CA ASN A 89 -4.11 0.30 1.42
C ASN A 89 -5.50 0.67 0.88
N ARG A 90 -6.03 -0.05 -0.12
CA ARG A 90 -7.42 0.15 -0.56
C ARG A 90 -8.34 -0.25 0.59
N ARG A 91 -8.97 0.75 1.20
CA ARG A 91 -10.11 0.52 2.07
C ARG A 91 -11.37 0.37 1.23
N GLU A 92 -12.24 -0.53 1.64
CA GLU A 92 -13.60 -0.53 1.12
C GLU A 92 -14.32 0.74 1.57
N PRO A 93 -15.11 1.37 0.69
CA PRO A 93 -15.98 2.45 1.10
C PRO A 93 -17.02 1.91 2.07
N THR A 94 -17.36 2.70 3.09
CA THR A 94 -18.48 2.37 3.97
C THR A 94 -19.80 2.36 3.17
N PRO A 95 -20.85 1.68 3.65
CA PRO A 95 -22.16 1.71 2.99
C PRO A 95 -22.68 3.14 2.76
N ALA A 96 -22.45 4.06 3.70
CA ALA A 96 -22.85 5.46 3.58
C ALA A 96 -22.07 6.19 2.46
N GLU A 97 -20.76 5.98 2.37
CA GLU A 97 -19.94 6.57 1.31
C GLU A 97 -20.27 6.00 -0.06
N ALA A 98 -20.58 4.71 -0.14
CA ALA A 98 -21.04 4.07 -1.36
C ALA A 98 -22.40 4.63 -1.81
N ALA A 99 -23.35 4.81 -0.89
CA ALA A 99 -24.66 5.41 -1.15
C ALA A 99 -24.54 6.86 -1.63
N TRP A 100 -23.66 7.66 -0.99
CA TRP A 100 -23.38 9.02 -1.42
C TRP A 100 -22.82 9.07 -2.85
N ARG A 101 -21.84 8.20 -3.17
CA ARG A 101 -21.28 8.14 -4.52
C ARG A 101 -22.34 7.80 -5.56
N ALA A 102 -23.20 6.83 -5.29
CA ALA A 102 -24.29 6.46 -6.20
C ALA A 102 -25.26 7.63 -6.43
N LEU A 103 -25.60 8.38 -5.38
CA LEU A 103 -26.44 9.56 -5.49
C LEU A 103 -25.77 10.66 -6.32
N VAL A 104 -24.48 10.93 -6.12
CA VAL A 104 -23.74 11.93 -6.90
C VAL A 104 -23.69 11.54 -8.38
N ASP A 105 -23.43 10.27 -8.68
CA ASP A 105 -23.38 9.77 -10.07
C ASP A 105 -24.74 9.92 -10.78
N GLU A 106 -25.86 9.74 -10.07
CA GLU A 106 -27.21 9.96 -10.61
C GLU A 106 -27.51 11.45 -10.87
N LEU A 107 -26.97 12.35 -10.04
CA LEU A 107 -27.24 13.79 -10.09
C LEU A 107 -26.28 14.58 -10.98
N SER A 108 -25.23 13.96 -11.50
CA SER A 108 -24.23 14.58 -12.39
C SER A 108 -24.30 14.03 -13.82
N PRO A 109 -25.37 14.34 -14.60
CA PRO A 109 -25.45 13.98 -16.01
C PRO A 109 -24.42 14.74 -16.89
#